data_AF-A0A365H7H0-F1
#
_entry.id   AF-A0A365H7H0-F1
#
_cell.length_a   1.000
_cell.length_b   1.000
_cell.length_c   1.000
_cell.angle_alpha   90.00
_cell.angle_beta   90.00
_cell.angle_gamma   90.00
#
_symmetry.space_group_name_H-M   'P 1'
#
loop_
_entity.id
_entity.type
_entity.pdbx_description
1 polymer ?
#
loop_
_entity_poly.entity_id
_entity_poly.type
_entity_poly.pdbx_seq_one_letter_code
_entity_poly.pdbx_strand_id
1 'polypeptide(L)'
;MTDDRQAELSRLLETANAELARAEHAIRAFAEEGPDGFIRWGFAQCEVIEARLALLGAPSMPPQPDRPPVPGEESVDSLFDLARHVARTLVLAAEQADDPADKFACLDAARYAGRLREALR
;
A
#
# COMPACT_ATOMS: atom_id res chain seq x y z
N MET A 1 -13.97 -12.68 20.91
CA MET A 1 -13.95 -13.18 19.51
C MET A 1 -14.03 -12.05 18.49
N THR A 2 -14.93 -11.06 18.66
CA THR A 2 -14.96 -9.86 17.80
C THR A 2 -13.72 -8.97 17.96
N ASP A 3 -13.20 -8.87 19.19
CA ASP A 3 -12.03 -8.03 19.54
C ASP A 3 -10.73 -8.52 18.89
N ASP A 4 -10.49 -9.84 18.88
CA ASP A 4 -9.29 -10.45 18.28
C ASP A 4 -9.25 -10.26 16.76
N ARG A 5 -10.41 -10.38 16.10
CA ARG A 5 -10.53 -10.18 14.65
C ARG A 5 -10.35 -8.72 14.28
N GLN A 6 -10.90 -7.80 15.08
CA GLN A 6 -10.70 -6.37 14.87
C GLN A 6 -9.24 -5.99 15.04
N ALA A 7 -8.57 -6.51 16.08
CA ALA A 7 -7.14 -6.29 16.30
C ALA A 7 -6.26 -6.90 15.20
N GLU A 8 -6.65 -8.04 14.61
CA GLU A 8 -5.98 -8.61 13.44
C GLU A 8 -6.18 -7.73 12.21
N LEU A 9 -7.40 -7.27 11.94
CA LEU A 9 -7.69 -6.36 10.83
C LEU A 9 -6.83 -5.11 10.92
N SER A 10 -6.84 -4.40 12.06
CA SER A 10 -6.01 -3.21 12.24
C SER A 10 -4.52 -3.48 12.03
N ARG A 11 -3.99 -4.63 12.45
CA ARG A 11 -2.60 -5.04 12.20
C ARG A 11 -2.31 -5.29 10.71
N LEU A 12 -3.25 -5.88 9.97
CA LEU A 12 -3.13 -6.06 8.52
C LEU A 12 -3.12 -4.71 7.79
N LEU A 13 -4.01 -3.78 8.18
CA LEU A 13 -4.09 -2.44 7.59
C LEU A 13 -2.80 -1.63 7.87
N GLU A 14 -2.32 -1.68 9.11
CA GLU A 14 -1.06 -1.01 9.50
C GLU A 14 0.13 -1.54 8.70
N THR A 15 0.23 -2.87 8.59
CA THR A 15 1.30 -3.54 7.83
C THR A 15 1.25 -3.14 6.36
N ALA A 16 0.08 -3.25 5.72
CA ALA A 16 -0.09 -2.89 4.31
C ALA A 16 0.22 -1.40 4.05
N ASN A 17 -0.18 -0.51 4.95
CA ASN A 17 0.14 0.91 4.82
C ASN A 17 1.62 1.20 5.00
N ALA A 18 2.30 0.54 5.95
CA ALA A 18 3.74 0.69 6.12
C ALA A 18 4.50 0.20 4.87
N GLU A 19 4.05 -0.90 4.27
CA GLU A 19 4.59 -1.42 3.01
C GLU A 19 4.37 -0.45 1.84
N LEU A 20 3.16 0.08 1.69
CA LEU A 20 2.86 1.10 0.67
C LEU A 20 3.68 2.37 0.86
N ALA A 21 3.87 2.82 2.11
CA ALA A 21 4.70 3.99 2.42
C ALA A 21 6.18 3.77 2.06
N ARG A 22 6.71 2.57 2.31
CA ARG A 22 8.08 2.21 1.88
C ARG A 22 8.19 2.18 0.36
N ALA A 23 7.21 1.58 -0.33
CA ALA A 23 7.16 1.56 -1.79
C ALA A 23 7.07 2.97 -2.38
N GLU A 24 6.23 3.84 -1.82
CA GLU A 24 6.10 5.24 -2.24
C GLU A 24 7.43 5.98 -2.14
N HIS A 25 8.15 5.78 -1.03
CA HIS A 25 9.46 6.41 -0.83
C HIS A 25 10.50 5.93 -1.87
N ALA A 26 10.56 4.62 -2.11
CA ALA A 26 11.49 4.04 -3.10
C ALA A 26 11.16 4.49 -4.53
N ILE A 27 9.89 4.47 -4.92
CA ILE A 27 9.45 4.91 -6.27
C ILE A 27 9.74 6.39 -6.47
N ARG A 28 9.56 7.22 -5.43
CA ARG A 28 9.93 8.63 -5.48
C ARG A 28 11.43 8.81 -5.70
N ALA A 29 12.27 8.04 -4.99
CA ALA A 29 13.71 8.07 -5.21
C ALA A 29 14.07 7.69 -6.66
N PHE A 30 13.47 6.63 -7.21
CA PHE A 30 13.65 6.25 -8.61
C PHE A 30 13.16 7.31 -9.60
N ALA A 31 12.07 8.02 -9.29
CA ALA A 31 11.57 9.11 -10.11
C ALA A 31 12.52 10.33 -10.14
N GLU A 32 13.28 10.53 -9.06
CA GLU A 32 14.30 11.57 -8.94
C GLU A 32 15.64 11.15 -9.57
N GLU A 33 15.82 9.86 -9.88
CA GLU A 33 17.01 9.35 -10.57
C GLU A 33 16.99 9.68 -12.07
N GLY A 34 17.74 10.72 -12.43
CA GLY A 34 18.03 11.08 -13.82
C GLY A 34 16.93 11.87 -14.52
N PRO A 35 17.19 12.32 -15.76
CA PRO A 35 16.33 13.28 -16.46
C PRO A 35 14.95 12.73 -16.84
N ASP A 36 14.83 11.41 -17.03
CA ASP A 36 13.59 10.75 -17.47
C ASP A 36 12.90 9.96 -16.34
N GLY A 37 13.39 10.05 -15.11
CA GLY A 37 12.87 9.28 -13.96
C GLY A 37 11.38 9.51 -13.76
N PHE A 38 10.91 10.76 -13.81
CA PHE A 38 9.49 11.09 -13.71
C PHE A 38 8.63 10.45 -14.80
N ILE A 39 9.11 10.43 -16.06
CA ILE A 39 8.38 9.82 -17.19
C ILE A 39 8.24 8.31 -16.96
N ARG A 40 9.30 7.66 -16.48
CA ARG A 40 9.33 6.22 -16.26
C ARG A 40 8.51 5.78 -15.04
N TRP A 41 8.58 6.55 -13.95
CA TRP A 41 8.05 6.13 -12.65
C TRP A 41 6.77 6.85 -12.23
N GLY A 42 6.36 7.90 -12.93
CA GLY A 42 5.21 8.72 -12.55
C GLY A 42 3.90 7.93 -12.42
N PHE A 43 3.67 6.94 -13.29
CA PHE A 43 2.48 6.10 -13.17
C PHE A 43 2.52 5.20 -11.92
N ALA A 44 3.65 4.55 -11.65
CA ALA A 44 3.84 3.77 -10.42
C ALA A 44 3.70 4.66 -9.16
N GLN A 45 4.20 5.90 -9.23
CA GLN A 45 4.10 6.88 -8.15
C GLN A 45 2.64 7.27 -7.87
N CYS A 46 1.83 7.50 -8.90
CA CYS A 46 0.40 7.75 -8.73
C CYS A 46 -0.31 6.55 -8.10
N GLU A 47 -0.11 5.34 -8.62
CA GLU A 47 -0.81 4.16 -8.14
C GLU A 47 -0.47 3.83 -6.67
N VAL A 48 0.79 3.98 -6.25
CA VAL A 48 1.15 3.74 -4.84
C VAL A 48 0.57 4.80 -3.88
N ILE A 49 0.52 6.07 -4.30
CA ILE A 49 -0.11 7.15 -3.52
C ILE A 49 -1.60 6.88 -3.37
N GLU A 50 -2.29 6.57 -4.46
CA GLU A 50 -3.72 6.31 -4.44
C GLU A 50 -4.07 5.04 -3.65
N ALA A 51 -3.25 3.99 -3.73
CA ALA A 51 -3.42 2.80 -2.88
C ALA A 51 -3.37 3.17 -1.39
N ARG A 52 -2.41 4.01 -1.01
CA ARG A 52 -2.22 4.45 0.37
C ARG A 52 -3.35 5.36 0.85
N LEU A 53 -3.78 6.32 0.02
CA LEU A 53 -4.90 7.21 0.33
C LEU A 53 -6.21 6.44 0.50
N ALA A 54 -6.49 5.48 -0.40
CA ALA A 54 -7.66 4.61 -0.29
C ALA A 54 -7.65 3.82 1.03
N LEU A 55 -6.50 3.26 1.40
CA LEU A 55 -6.35 2.48 2.64
C LEU A 55 -6.50 3.34 3.90
N LEU A 56 -5.98 4.57 3.90
CA LEU A 56 -6.14 5.52 5.01
C LEU A 56 -7.60 5.97 5.23
N GLY A 57 -8.48 5.73 4.25
CA GLY A 57 -9.92 5.95 4.39
C GLY A 57 -10.66 4.86 5.18
N ALA A 58 -10.00 3.76 5.54
CA ALA A 58 -10.60 2.66 6.30
C ALA A 58 -10.88 3.06 7.76
N PRO A 59 -12.12 2.93 8.28
CA PRO A 59 -12.44 3.23 9.68
C PRO A 59 -11.61 2.46 10.72
N SER A 60 -11.21 1.23 10.40
CA SER A 60 -10.40 0.37 11.27
C SER A 60 -8.90 0.66 11.20
N MET A 61 -8.47 1.62 10.37
CA MET A 61 -7.07 2.03 10.27
C MET A 61 -6.61 2.66 11.59
N PRO A 62 -5.53 2.14 12.21
CA PRO A 62 -5.00 2.76 13.41
C PRO A 62 -4.43 4.16 13.12
N PRO A 63 -4.38 5.04 14.15
CA PRO A 63 -3.67 6.31 14.05
C PRO A 63 -2.25 6.11 13.54
N GLN A 64 -1.86 6.90 12.56
CA GLN A 64 -0.55 6.75 11.94
C GLN A 64 0.53 7.32 12.85
N PRO A 65 1.68 6.63 13.01
CA PRO A 65 2.79 7.19 13.75
C PRO A 65 3.37 8.39 12.98
N ASP A 66 3.78 9.45 13.71
CA ASP A 66 4.46 10.63 13.14
C ASP A 66 5.85 10.33 12.56
N ARG A 67 6.27 9.06 12.53
CA ARG A 67 7.59 8.66 12.08
C ARG A 67 7.60 8.48 10.56
N PRO A 68 8.56 9.08 9.83
CA PRO A 68 8.70 8.82 8.41
C PRO A 68 9.01 7.33 8.16
N PRO A 69 8.59 6.79 7.01
CA PRO A 69 8.93 5.42 6.64
C PRO A 69 10.45 5.25 6.62
N VAL A 70 10.93 4.14 7.16
CA VAL A 70 12.36 3.80 7.12
C VAL A 70 12.71 3.48 5.67
N PRO A 71 13.68 4.18 5.06
CA PRO A 71 14.15 3.85 3.71
C PRO A 71 14.70 2.43 3.68
N GLY A 72 14.24 1.62 2.72
CA GLY A 72 14.80 0.31 2.41
C GLY A 72 15.64 0.37 1.14
N GLU A 73 16.57 -0.57 0.99
CA GLU A 73 17.28 -0.80 -0.28
C GLU A 73 16.37 -1.58 -1.24
N GLU A 74 15.29 -0.93 -1.68
CA GLU A 74 14.35 -1.57 -2.58
C GLU A 74 14.84 -1.55 -4.03
N SER A 75 14.67 -2.68 -4.69
CA SER A 75 14.86 -2.82 -6.14
C SER A 75 13.50 -2.83 -6.82
N VAL A 76 13.48 -2.67 -8.14
CA VAL A 76 12.24 -2.76 -8.92
C VAL A 76 11.56 -4.13 -8.73
N ASP A 77 12.34 -5.20 -8.70
CA ASP A 77 11.83 -6.57 -8.48
C ASP A 77 11.25 -6.72 -7.06
N SER A 78 11.90 -6.17 -6.02
CA SER A 78 11.35 -6.22 -4.67
C SER A 78 10.06 -5.42 -4.54
N LEU A 79 9.95 -4.27 -5.22
CA LEU A 79 8.71 -3.49 -5.29
C LEU A 79 7.59 -4.24 -6.03
N PHE A 80 7.91 -4.96 -7.10
CA PHE A 80 6.94 -5.77 -7.84
C PHE A 80 6.36 -6.87 -6.94
N ASP A 81 7.21 -7.56 -6.18
CA ASP A 81 6.80 -8.59 -5.24
C ASP A 81 6.03 -8.02 -4.05
N LEU A 82 6.44 -6.85 -3.55
CA LEU A 82 5.76 -6.12 -2.48
C LEU A 82 4.35 -5.71 -2.92
N ALA A 83 4.18 -5.12 -4.09
CA ALA A 83 2.87 -4.72 -4.62
C ALA A 83 1.93 -5.93 -4.75
N ARG A 84 2.45 -7.08 -5.19
CA ARG A 84 1.71 -8.35 -5.21
C ARG A 84 1.33 -8.83 -3.81
N HIS A 85 2.24 -8.74 -2.85
CA HIS A 85 1.99 -9.12 -1.46
C HIS A 85 0.89 -8.24 -0.84
N VAL A 86 1.05 -6.92 -0.90
CA VAL A 86 0.09 -5.92 -0.40
C VAL A 86 -1.30 -6.16 -0.97
N ALA A 87 -1.44 -6.34 -2.29
CA ALA A 87 -2.73 -6.59 -2.92
C ALA A 87 -3.43 -7.83 -2.34
N ARG A 88 -2.69 -8.92 -2.07
CA ARG A 88 -3.25 -10.13 -1.44
C ARG A 88 -3.63 -9.90 0.01
N THR A 89 -2.77 -9.22 0.77
CA THR A 89 -3.01 -8.88 2.17
C THR A 89 -4.28 -8.04 2.32
N LEU A 90 -4.50 -7.08 1.43
CA LEU A 90 -5.68 -6.22 1.43
C LEU A 90 -6.97 -6.96 1.03
N VAL A 91 -6.91 -7.89 0.08
CA VAL A 91 -8.05 -8.77 -0.22
C VAL A 91 -8.42 -9.61 1.00
N LEU A 92 -7.43 -10.19 1.68
CA LEU A 92 -7.64 -10.94 2.92
C LEU A 92 -8.22 -10.06 4.05
N ALA A 93 -7.74 -8.82 4.19
CA ALA A 93 -8.29 -7.86 5.15
C ALA A 93 -9.75 -7.53 4.85
N ALA A 94 -10.12 -7.34 3.58
CA ALA A 94 -11.50 -7.10 3.16
C ALA A 94 -12.43 -8.28 3.48
N GLU A 95 -11.95 -9.53 3.36
CA GLU A 95 -12.71 -10.72 3.74
C GLU A 95 -12.99 -10.78 5.25
N GLN A 96 -12.07 -10.25 6.07
CA GLN A 96 -12.17 -10.23 7.52
C GLN A 96 -12.99 -9.07 8.06
N ALA A 97 -13.06 -7.95 7.35
CA ALA A 97 -13.79 -6.75 7.76
C ALA A 97 -15.29 -7.02 7.90
N ASP A 98 -15.92 -6.44 8.92
CA ASP A 98 -17.39 -6.41 9.04
C ASP A 98 -17.97 -5.13 8.47
N ASP A 99 -17.27 -4.01 8.65
CA ASP A 99 -17.69 -2.70 8.15
C ASP A 99 -17.55 -2.64 6.61
N PRO A 100 -18.63 -2.33 5.87
CA PRO A 100 -18.57 -2.14 4.42
C PRO A 100 -17.56 -1.07 3.97
N ALA A 101 -17.30 -0.04 4.78
CA ALA A 101 -16.33 1.00 4.47
C ALA A 101 -14.89 0.46 4.53
N ASP A 102 -14.56 -0.37 5.53
CA ASP A 102 -13.26 -1.05 5.59
C ASP A 102 -13.08 -1.98 4.38
N LYS A 103 -14.12 -2.74 4.01
CA LYS A 103 -14.09 -3.59 2.82
C LYS A 103 -13.79 -2.80 1.56
N PHE A 104 -14.52 -1.70 1.37
CA PHE A 104 -14.36 -0.85 0.20
C PHE A 104 -12.94 -0.27 0.14
N ALA A 105 -12.46 0.32 1.24
CA ALA A 105 -11.11 0.87 1.34
C ALA A 105 -10.04 -0.17 1.03
N CYS A 106 -10.16 -1.38 1.58
CA CYS A 106 -9.22 -2.48 1.33
C CYS A 106 -9.23 -2.93 -0.14
N LEU A 107 -10.41 -3.14 -0.73
CA LEU A 107 -10.52 -3.58 -2.12
C LEU A 107 -10.07 -2.52 -3.11
N ASP A 108 -10.34 -1.24 -2.83
CA ASP A 108 -9.90 -0.15 -3.68
C ASP A 108 -8.37 0.02 -3.60
N ALA A 109 -7.80 -0.02 -2.39
CA ALA A 109 -6.35 -0.04 -2.19
C ALA A 109 -5.68 -1.26 -2.87
N ALA A 110 -6.31 -2.45 -2.82
CA ALA A 110 -5.83 -3.64 -3.49
C ALA A 110 -5.82 -3.50 -5.02
N ARG A 111 -6.83 -2.82 -5.59
CA ARG A 111 -6.91 -2.50 -7.02
C ARG A 111 -5.76 -1.61 -7.46
N TYR A 112 -5.48 -0.54 -6.71
CA TYR A 112 -4.32 0.34 -6.96
C TYR A 112 -2.99 -0.42 -6.80
N ALA A 113 -2.84 -1.26 -5.77
CA ALA A 113 -1.65 -2.09 -5.60
C ALA A 113 -1.45 -3.09 -6.76
N GLY A 114 -2.54 -3.62 -7.32
CA GLY A 114 -2.51 -4.44 -8.53
C GLY A 114 -2.00 -3.68 -9.75
N ARG A 115 -2.47 -2.44 -9.97
CA ARG A 115 -1.99 -1.57 -11.05
C ARG A 115 -0.58 -1.07 -10.85
N LEU A 116 -0.18 -0.82 -9.60
CA LEU A 116 1.22 -0.56 -9.25
C LEU A 116 2.11 -1.70 -9.72
N ARG A 117 1.74 -2.95 -9.43
CA ARG A 117 2.48 -4.12 -9.90
C ARG A 117 2.61 -4.15 -11.44
N GLU A 118 1.55 -3.79 -12.15
CA GLU A 118 1.58 -3.69 -13.62
C GLU A 118 2.50 -2.57 -14.11
N ALA A 119 2.52 -1.43 -13.41
CA ALA A 119 3.39 -0.30 -13.71
C ALA A 119 4.89 -0.58 -13.48
N LEU A 120 5.20 -1.51 -12.58
CA LEU A 120 6.57 -1.92 -12.23
C LEU A 120 7.15 -2.99 -13.17
N ARG A 121 6.36 -3.51 -14.10
CA ARG A 121 6.76 -4.55 -15.06
C ARG A 121 7.42 -3.95 -16.30
#